data_AF-A0AAX0QRR5-F1
#
_entry.id   AF-A0AAX0QRR5-F1
#
_cell.length_a   1.000
_cell.length_b   1.000
_cell.length_c   1.000
_cell.angle_alpha   90.00
_cell.angle_beta   90.00
_cell.angle_gamma   90.00
#
_symmetry.space_group_name_H-M   'P 1'
#
loop_
_entity.id
_entity.type
_entity.pdbx_description
1 polymer ?
#
loop_
_entity_poly.entity_id
_entity_poly.type
_entity_poly.pdbx_seq_one_letter_code
_entity_poly.pdbx_strand_id
1 'polypeptide(L)' 'MVSLKSYPNCTTLHQDYPKGVPSDHPDYAAHLDRDKDLYACEIN' A
#
# COMPACT_ATOMS: atom_id res chain seq x y z
N MET A 1 8.45 -13.76 -9.55
CA MET A 1 9.38 -12.67 -9.19
C MET A 1 8.54 -11.55 -8.59
N VAL A 2 8.32 -11.62 -7.28
CA VAL A 2 7.45 -10.70 -6.54
C VAL A 2 8.32 -9.51 -6.16
N SER A 3 8.13 -8.39 -6.85
CA SER A 3 8.77 -7.14 -6.46
C SER A 3 8.08 -6.66 -5.17
N LEU A 4 8.69 -6.94 -4.02
CA LEU A 4 8.24 -6.45 -2.72
C LEU A 4 8.82 -5.05 -2.53
N LYS A 5 8.14 -4.03 -3.07
CA LYS A 5 8.58 -2.65 -2.88
C LYS A 5 8.06 -2.17 -1.53
N SER A 6 8.95 -2.00 -0.57
CA SER A 6 8.59 -1.53 0.76
C SER A 6 8.51 -0.02 0.78
N TYR A 7 7.32 0.52 1.02
CA TYR A 7 7.10 1.96 1.12
C TYR A 7 7.20 2.42 2.58
N PRO A 8 8.01 3.45 2.90
CA PRO A 8 8.10 4.00 4.25
C PRO A 8 6.82 4.74 4.68
N ASN A 9 6.03 5.23 3.74
CA ASN A 9 4.80 5.97 4.01
C ASN A 9 3.86 5.95 2.78
N CYS A 10 2.60 6.32 3.01
CA CYS A 10 1.59 6.40 1.96
C CYS A 10 1.93 7.41 0.86
N THR A 11 2.68 8.48 1.14
CA THR A 11 3.08 9.45 0.11
C THR A 11 3.96 8.81 -0.96
N THR A 12 4.94 8.01 -0.55
CA THR A 12 5.80 7.27 -1.50
C THR A 12 5.02 6.18 -2.24
N LEU A 13 4.05 5.54 -1.57
CA LEU A 13 3.20 4.55 -2.21
C LEU A 13 2.28 5.20 -3.24
N HIS A 14 1.69 6.37 -2.93
CA HIS A 14 0.81 7.12 -3.82
C HIS A 14 1.47 7.63 -5.09
N GLN A 15 2.79 7.82 -5.07
CA GLN A 15 3.55 8.17 -6.27
C GLN A 15 3.49 7.06 -7.34
N ASP A 16 3.51 5.79 -6.90
CA ASP A 16 3.42 4.63 -7.79
C ASP A 16 1.95 4.17 -7.94
N TYR A 17 1.20 4.14 -6.84
CA TYR A 17 -0.20 3.71 -6.72
C TYR A 17 -1.04 4.80 -6.05
N PRO A 18 -1.50 5.81 -6.81
CA PRO A 18 -2.24 6.93 -6.24
C PRO A 18 -3.55 6.51 -5.57
N LYS A 19 -4.13 5.36 -5.94
CA LYS A 19 -5.36 4.85 -5.33
C LYS A 19 -5.12 3.93 -4.12
N GLY A 20 -3.87 3.78 -3.66
CA GLY A 20 -3.49 2.74 -2.70
C GLY A 20 -3.46 1.35 -3.33
N VAL A 21 -3.24 0.33 -2.51
CA VAL A 21 -3.13 -1.07 -2.95
C VAL A 21 -3.89 -2.02 -2.02
N PRO A 22 -4.64 -3.00 -2.57
CA PRO A 22 -5.28 -4.03 -1.78
C PRO A 22 -4.27 -5.05 -1.24
N SER A 23 -4.66 -5.84 -0.25
CA SER A 23 -3.83 -6.87 0.38
C SER A 23 -3.30 -7.98 -0.53
N ASP A 24 -3.95 -8.19 -1.68
CA ASP A 24 -3.50 -9.12 -2.73
C ASP A 24 -2.34 -8.55 -3.58
N HIS A 25 -2.00 -7.26 -3.39
CA HIS A 25 -0.93 -6.61 -4.12
C HIS A 25 0.44 -6.91 -3.49
N PRO A 26 1.49 -7.19 -4.28
CA PRO A 26 2.84 -7.49 -3.76
C PRO A 26 3.49 -6.34 -2.99
N ASP A 27 3.00 -5.12 -3.22
CA ASP A 27 3.45 -3.89 -2.55
C ASP A 27 2.60 -3.52 -1.32
N TYR A 28 1.62 -4.36 -0.99
CA TYR A 28 0.84 -4.18 0.23
C TYR A 28 1.73 -4.36 1.46
N ALA A 29 1.57 -3.45 2.41
CA ALA A 29 2.24 -3.56 3.69
C ALA A 29 1.27 -3.24 4.82
N ALA A 30 1.15 -4.17 5.78
CA ALA A 30 0.21 -4.05 6.89
C ALA A 30 0.49 -2.86 7.83
N HIS A 31 1.68 -2.25 7.79
CA HIS A 31 1.97 -1.02 8.53
C HIS A 31 1.41 0.24 7.86
N LEU A 32 1.04 0.14 6.57
CA LEU A 32 0.43 1.22 5.79
C LEU A 32 -1.10 1.18 5.81
N ASP A 33 -1.66 0.01 6.11
CA ASP A 33 -3.08 -0.19 6.39
C ASP A 33 -3.38 0.20 7.86
N ARG A 34 -3.79 1.46 8.07
CA ARG A 34 -4.01 2.02 9.43
C ARG A 34 -5.31 1.56 10.05
N ASP A 35 -6.32 1.33 9.23
CA ASP A 35 -7.69 1.00 9.58
C ASP A 35 -7.98 -0.51 9.49
N LYS A 36 -7.05 -1.28 8.92
CA LYS A 36 -7.02 -2.75 8.85
C LYS A 36 -8.15 -3.33 8.02
N ASP A 37 -8.52 -2.63 6.95
CA ASP A 37 -9.54 -3.03 6.01
C ASP A 37 -8.97 -3.91 4.87
N LEU A 38 -7.68 -4.25 4.94
CA LEU A 38 -6.91 -4.96 3.93
C LEU A 38 -6.63 -4.12 2.68
N TYR A 39 -6.63 -2.79 2.81
CA TYR A 39 -6.31 -1.85 1.75
C TYR A 39 -5.32 -0.79 2.24
N ALA A 40 -4.06 -0.90 1.78
CA ALA A 40 -3.02 0.03 2.19
C ALA A 40 -3.19 1.38 1.48
N CYS A 41 -3.17 2.46 2.26
CA CYS A 41 -3.15 3.83 1.78
C CYS A 41 -4.30 4.16 0.80
N GLU A 42 -5.52 3.75 1.10
CA GLU A 42 -6.70 4.19 0.34
C GLU A 42 -6.84 5.72 0.31
N ILE A 43 -7.38 6.25 -0.79
CA ILE A 43 -7.91 7.62 -0.83
C ILE A 43 -9.39 7.52 -0.51
N ASN A 44 -9.76 7.92 0.70
CA ASN A 44 -11.14 8.14 1.13
C ASN A 44 -11.43 9.64 1.22
#